data_AF-A0A7C5F982-F1
#
_entry.id   AF-A0A7C5F982-F1
#
_cell.length_a   1.000
_cell.length_b   1.000
_cell.length_c   1.000
_cell.angle_alpha   90.00
_cell.angle_beta   90.00
_cell.angle_gamma   90.00
#
_symmetry.space_group_name_H-M   'P 1'
#
loop_
_entity.id
_entity.type
_entity.pdbx_description
1 polymer ?
#
loop_
_entity_poly.entity_id
_entity_poly.type
_entity_poly.pdbx_seq_one_letter_code
_entity_poly.pdbx_strand_id
1 'polypeptide(L)'
;MKIQYSKGERASKELILLNRQSFEASSGRKMKVMLIFPPDWYPSEPYLSLPSLTAVLRQAGHTVIQKDINCEMWDWYFSEDFLKKVFRRVPQQLDRYRKLAKKRDLAEWEMDVQLALCD
;
A
#
# COMPACT_ATOMS: atom_id res chain seq x y z
N MET A 1 8.48 25.67 24.02
CA MET A 1 9.01 25.49 22.65
C MET A 1 8.00 26.09 21.68
N LYS A 2 8.28 27.25 21.06
CA LYS A 2 7.38 27.85 20.05
C LYS A 2 7.60 27.13 18.73
N ILE A 3 6.65 26.30 18.30
CA ILE A 3 6.68 25.66 16.98
C ILE A 3 6.18 26.71 15.97
N GLN A 4 7.07 27.18 15.10
CA GLN A 4 6.68 28.02 13.96
C GLN A 4 6.07 27.14 12.87
N TYR A 5 4.79 27.35 12.59
CA TYR A 5 4.09 26.71 11.48
C TYR A 5 4.30 27.54 10.21
N SER A 6 5.35 27.25 9.44
CA SER A 6 5.53 27.81 8.07
C SER A 6 4.80 26.98 7.00
N LYS A 7 4.18 25.84 7.37
CA LYS A 7 3.34 25.03 6.48
C LYS A 7 2.05 25.80 6.17
N GLY A 8 2.07 26.56 5.09
CA GLY A 8 0.93 27.35 4.61
C GLY A 8 1.31 28.68 3.95
N GLU A 9 2.57 29.12 4.02
CA GLU A 9 3.01 30.29 3.26
C GLU A 9 2.84 30.03 1.77
N ARG A 10 2.16 30.96 1.07
CA ARG A 10 2.03 30.91 -0.40
C ARG A 10 3.44 30.89 -0.98
N ALA A 11 3.71 29.90 -1.85
CA ALA A 11 4.98 29.82 -2.57
C ALA A 11 5.34 31.20 -3.15
N SER A 12 6.58 31.65 -2.93
CA SER A 12 7.05 32.94 -3.46
C SER A 12 6.96 32.94 -4.98
N LYS A 13 6.76 34.11 -5.59
CA LYS A 13 6.71 34.25 -7.06
C LYS A 13 7.95 33.63 -7.71
N GLU A 14 9.11 33.77 -7.09
CA GLU A 14 10.38 33.20 -7.53
C GLU A 14 10.35 31.67 -7.54
N LEU A 15 9.86 31.03 -6.47
CA LEU A 15 9.70 29.57 -6.41
C LEU A 15 8.71 29.05 -7.46
N ILE A 16 7.62 29.78 -7.70
CA ILE A 16 6.63 29.44 -8.73
C ILE A 16 7.27 29.50 -10.13
N LEU A 17 8.05 30.55 -10.42
CA LEU A 17 8.74 30.73 -11.69
C LEU A 17 9.85 29.69 -11.91
N LEU A 18 10.61 29.34 -10.86
CA LEU A 18 11.67 28.33 -10.93
C LEU A 18 11.11 26.94 -11.26
N ASN A 19 10.00 26.57 -10.61
CA ASN A 19 9.30 25.32 -10.90
C ASN A 19 8.75 25.33 -12.34
N ARG A 20 8.22 26.47 -12.81
CA ARG A 20 7.72 26.61 -14.19
C ARG A 20 8.82 26.42 -15.22
N GLN A 21 9.98 27.06 -15.07
CA GLN A 21 11.12 26.89 -15.98
C GLN A 21 11.64 25.45 -15.98
N SER A 22 11.73 24.82 -14.82
CA SER A 22 12.12 23.40 -14.70
C SER A 22 11.12 22.47 -15.39
N PHE A 23 9.83 22.79 -15.27
CA PHE A 23 8.75 22.05 -15.92
C PHE A 23 8.78 22.26 -17.44
N GLU A 24 8.95 23.50 -17.92
CA GLU A 24 9.07 23.81 -19.35
C GLU A 24 10.30 23.15 -19.97
N ALA A 25 11.45 23.14 -19.27
CA ALA A 25 12.66 22.44 -19.72
C ALA A 25 12.48 20.91 -19.81
N SER A 26 11.61 20.33 -18.98
CA SER A 26 11.31 18.89 -18.98
C SER A 26 10.07 18.51 -19.80
N SER A 27 9.25 19.48 -20.20
CA SER A 27 7.94 19.27 -20.84
C SER A 27 7.98 18.56 -22.20
N GLY A 28 9.15 18.46 -22.85
CA GLY A 28 9.36 17.65 -24.06
C GLY A 28 10.00 16.28 -23.82
N ARG A 29 10.46 15.99 -22.58
CA ARG A 29 11.17 14.74 -22.28
C ARG A 29 10.18 13.59 -22.12
N LYS A 30 10.21 12.66 -23.06
CA LYS A 30 9.48 11.39 -22.95
C LYS A 30 10.08 10.53 -21.85
N MET A 31 9.26 10.13 -20.88
CA MET A 31 9.66 9.30 -19.75
C MET A 31 8.99 7.94 -19.82
N LYS A 32 9.65 6.92 -19.26
CA LYS A 32 9.01 5.66 -18.88
C LYS A 32 8.59 5.75 -17.41
N VAL A 33 7.29 5.70 -17.16
CA VAL A 33 6.70 5.82 -15.83
C VAL A 33 6.03 4.49 -15.48
N MET A 34 6.35 3.95 -14.32
CA MET A 34 5.62 2.83 -13.72
C MET A 34 4.76 3.37 -12.59
N LEU A 35 3.46 3.14 -12.67
CA LEU A 35 2.52 3.49 -11.62
C LEU A 35 2.13 2.21 -10.87
N ILE A 36 2.27 2.22 -9.55
CA ILE A 36 2.02 1.07 -8.69
C ILE A 36 0.80 1.36 -7.83
N PHE A 37 -0.19 0.47 -7.85
CA PHE A 37 -1.25 0.47 -6.85
C PHE A 37 -0.78 -0.34 -5.64
N PRO A 38 -0.88 0.20 -4.40
CA PRO A 38 -0.40 -0.48 -3.21
C PRO A 38 -1.28 -1.69 -2.84
N PRO A 39 -0.72 -2.68 -2.11
CA PRO A 39 -1.50 -3.78 -1.54
C PRO A 39 -2.42 -3.32 -0.40
N ASP A 40 -3.25 -4.25 0.08
CA ASP A 40 -4.23 -4.08 1.18
C ASP A 40 -5.41 -3.15 0.84
N TRP A 41 -5.92 -3.27 -0.39
CA TRP A 41 -7.16 -2.63 -0.81
C TRP A 41 -8.26 -3.66 -1.06
N TYR A 42 -9.51 -3.25 -0.86
CA TYR A 42 -10.65 -4.14 -0.99
C TYR A 42 -10.82 -4.62 -2.46
N PRO A 43 -10.84 -5.94 -2.72
CA PRO A 43 -10.77 -6.47 -4.09
C PRO A 43 -12.00 -6.14 -4.94
N SER A 44 -13.12 -5.76 -4.31
CA SER A 44 -14.34 -5.37 -5.03
C SER A 44 -14.46 -3.86 -5.28
N GLU A 45 -13.54 -3.04 -4.74
CA GLU A 45 -13.57 -1.59 -4.91
C GLU A 45 -12.54 -1.15 -5.97
N PRO A 46 -12.99 -0.75 -7.18
CA PRO A 46 -12.07 -0.29 -8.22
C PRO A 46 -11.49 1.09 -7.86
N TYR A 47 -10.19 1.28 -8.12
CA TYR A 47 -9.52 2.57 -7.96
C TYR A 47 -9.48 3.35 -9.27
N LEU A 48 -9.72 4.67 -9.21
CA LEU A 48 -9.69 5.55 -10.38
C LEU A 48 -8.34 6.26 -10.57
N SER A 49 -7.45 6.18 -9.58
CA SER A 49 -6.19 6.93 -9.52
C SER A 49 -5.24 6.60 -10.67
N LEU A 50 -4.88 5.32 -10.84
CA LEU A 50 -3.99 4.87 -11.90
C LEU A 50 -4.54 5.09 -13.32
N PRO A 51 -5.80 4.71 -13.66
CA PRO A 51 -6.31 4.95 -15.01
C PRO A 51 -6.37 6.44 -15.33
N SER A 52 -6.76 7.30 -14.37
CA SER A 52 -6.79 8.76 -14.57
C SER A 52 -5.41 9.33 -14.82
N LEU A 53 -4.43 9.02 -13.97
CA LEU A 53 -3.07 9.52 -14.13
C LEU A 53 -2.40 8.96 -15.41
N THR A 54 -2.70 7.72 -15.76
CA THR A 54 -2.24 7.12 -17.01
C THR A 54 -2.74 7.87 -18.23
N ALA A 55 -4.03 8.24 -18.25
CA ALA A 55 -4.60 8.99 -19.38
C ALA A 55 -3.86 10.33 -19.58
N VAL A 56 -3.66 11.09 -18.51
CA VAL A 56 -2.98 12.40 -18.54
C VAL A 56 -1.51 12.25 -18.95
N LEU A 57 -0.77 11.31 -18.35
CA LEU A 57 0.65 11.12 -18.65
C LEU A 57 0.89 10.61 -20.07
N ARG A 58 0.01 9.74 -20.59
CA ARG A 58 0.10 9.27 -21.98
C ARG A 58 -0.24 10.37 -22.97
N GLN A 59 -1.25 11.21 -22.68
CA GLN A 59 -1.56 12.39 -23.50
C GLN A 59 -0.37 13.35 -23.58
N ALA A 60 0.41 13.48 -22.51
CA ALA A 60 1.66 14.25 -22.47
C ALA A 60 2.86 13.55 -23.18
N GLY A 61 2.65 12.39 -23.80
CA GLY A 61 3.66 11.68 -24.58
C GLY A 61 4.60 10.77 -23.77
N HIS A 62 4.28 10.47 -22.51
CA HIS A 62 5.03 9.52 -21.70
C HIS A 62 4.59 8.06 -21.95
N THR A 63 5.52 7.13 -21.81
CA THR A 63 5.23 5.69 -21.78
C THR A 63 4.84 5.31 -20.35
N VAL A 64 3.63 4.81 -20.14
CA VAL A 64 3.11 4.50 -18.81
C VAL A 64 2.75 3.02 -18.70
N ILE A 65 3.30 2.36 -17.68
CA ILE A 65 3.00 0.98 -17.28
C ILE A 65 2.26 1.05 -15.94
N GLN A 66 1.15 0.34 -15.81
CA GLN A 66 0.45 0.16 -14.54
C GLN A 66 0.77 -1.22 -13.97
N LYS A 67 0.98 -1.27 -12.67
CA LYS A 67 1.21 -2.50 -11.91
C LYS A 67 0.29 -2.49 -10.70
N ASP A 68 -0.68 -3.39 -10.68
CA ASP A 68 -1.60 -3.54 -9.56
C ASP A 68 -1.08 -4.62 -8.60
N ILE A 69 -0.42 -4.18 -7.53
CA ILE A 69 0.10 -5.11 -6.51
C ILE A 69 -1.03 -5.62 -5.61
N ASN A 70 -2.16 -4.92 -5.54
CA ASN A 70 -3.31 -5.40 -4.77
C ASN A 70 -3.91 -6.66 -5.39
N CYS A 71 -4.15 -6.66 -6.70
CA CYS A 71 -4.63 -7.86 -7.40
C CYS A 71 -3.65 -9.03 -7.24
N GLU A 72 -2.35 -8.80 -7.43
CA GLU A 72 -1.33 -9.85 -7.27
C GLU A 72 -1.23 -10.39 -5.84
N MET A 73 -1.41 -9.53 -4.85
CA MET A 73 -1.50 -9.94 -3.45
C MET A 73 -2.69 -10.88 -3.25
N TRP A 74 -3.88 -10.54 -3.75
CA TRP A 74 -5.06 -11.38 -3.61
C TRP A 74 -4.94 -12.70 -4.37
N ASP A 75 -4.41 -12.68 -5.60
CA ASP A 75 -4.10 -13.90 -6.36
C ASP A 75 -3.16 -14.82 -5.58
N TRP A 76 -2.15 -14.25 -4.92
CA TRP A 76 -1.25 -15.02 -4.07
C TRP A 76 -1.91 -15.51 -2.78
N TYR A 77 -2.70 -14.68 -2.09
CA TYR A 77 -3.38 -15.04 -0.82
C TYR A 77 -4.38 -16.17 -1.03
N PHE A 78 -5.07 -16.20 -2.16
CA PHE A 78 -6.02 -17.26 -2.50
C PHE A 78 -5.42 -18.41 -3.31
N SER A 79 -4.10 -18.39 -3.55
CA SER A 79 -3.40 -19.51 -4.16
C SER A 79 -3.39 -20.74 -3.26
N GLU A 80 -3.39 -21.93 -3.87
CA GLU A 80 -3.32 -23.19 -3.14
C GLU A 80 -2.09 -23.27 -2.22
N ASP A 81 -0.94 -22.79 -2.68
CA ASP A 81 0.32 -22.80 -1.92
C ASP A 81 0.23 -21.93 -0.66
N PHE A 82 -0.37 -20.74 -0.78
CA PHE A 82 -0.57 -19.87 0.37
C PHE A 82 -1.59 -20.46 1.34
N LEU A 83 -2.71 -20.98 0.85
CA LEU A 83 -3.72 -21.61 1.69
C LEU A 83 -3.16 -22.83 2.44
N LYS A 84 -2.36 -23.68 1.79
CA LYS A 84 -1.61 -24.77 2.45
C LYS A 84 -0.66 -24.26 3.52
N LYS A 85 0.03 -23.14 3.26
CA LYS A 85 0.92 -22.50 4.24
C LYS A 85 0.14 -22.01 5.45
N VAL A 86 -1.01 -21.36 5.26
CA VAL A 86 -1.90 -20.92 6.35
C VAL A 86 -2.43 -22.12 7.13
N PHE A 87 -2.92 -23.14 6.44
CA PHE A 87 -3.44 -24.37 7.06
C PHE A 87 -2.42 -25.06 7.97
N ARG A 88 -1.13 -25.05 7.60
CA ARG A 88 -0.06 -25.56 8.46
C ARG A 88 0.24 -24.66 9.66
N ARG A 89 0.08 -23.34 9.50
CA ARG A 89 0.49 -22.33 10.49
C ARG A 89 -0.57 -22.10 11.57
N VAL A 90 -1.85 -22.23 11.25
CA VAL A 90 -2.99 -22.10 12.18
C VAL A 90 -2.84 -22.99 13.42
N PRO A 91 -2.68 -24.32 13.31
CA PRO A 91 -2.53 -25.18 14.49
C PRO A 91 -1.25 -24.88 15.28
N GLN A 92 -0.17 -24.46 14.61
CA GLN A 92 1.08 -24.07 15.27
C GLN A 92 0.90 -22.81 16.13
N GLN A 93 0.10 -21.83 15.68
CA GLN A 93 -0.22 -20.65 16.48
C GLN A 93 -1.12 -21.02 17.66
N LEU A 94 -2.12 -21.87 17.45
CA LEU A 94 -2.98 -22.34 18.55
C LEU A 94 -2.17 -23.05 19.64
N ASP A 95 -1.27 -23.96 19.25
CA ASP A 95 -0.38 -24.66 20.19
C ASP A 95 0.54 -23.70 20.94
N ARG A 96 1.02 -22.64 20.26
CA ARG A 96 1.83 -21.60 20.89
C ARG A 96 1.02 -20.88 21.97
N TYR A 97 -0.22 -20.46 21.69
CA TYR A 97 -1.06 -19.79 22.68
C TYR A 97 -1.45 -20.71 23.84
N ARG A 98 -1.77 -21.98 23.57
CA ARG A 98 -1.99 -22.99 24.63
C ARG A 98 -0.78 -23.17 25.54
N LYS A 99 0.44 -23.13 25.00
CA LYS A 99 1.67 -23.19 25.79
C LYS A 99 1.91 -21.91 26.60
N LEU A 100 1.58 -20.74 26.04
CA LEU A 100 1.68 -19.46 26.75
C LEU A 100 0.71 -19.38 27.93
N ALA A 101 -0.55 -19.80 27.73
CA ALA A 101 -1.58 -19.84 28.76
C ALA A 101 -1.19 -20.73 29.97
N LYS A 102 -0.38 -21.76 29.76
CA LYS A 102 0.16 -22.60 30.85
C LYS A 102 1.28 -21.93 31.64
N LYS A 103 1.92 -20.89 31.09
CA LYS A 103 3.09 -20.22 31.67
C LYS A 103 2.73 -18.89 32.33
N ARG A 104 1.71 -18.21 31.80
CA ARG A 104 1.22 -16.92 32.29
C ARG A 104 -0.22 -16.71 31.84
N ASP A 105 -0.87 -15.74 32.48
CA ASP A 105 -2.12 -15.19 31.99
C ASP A 105 -1.92 -14.54 30.61
N LEU A 106 -2.88 -14.77 29.71
CA LEU A 106 -2.90 -14.19 28.38
C LEU A 106 -3.44 -12.75 28.44
N ALA A 107 -2.92 -11.88 27.57
CA ALA A 107 -3.58 -10.60 27.32
C ALA A 107 -4.91 -10.84 26.60
N GLU A 108 -5.85 -9.90 26.71
CA GLU A 108 -7.19 -9.99 26.13
C GLU A 108 -7.15 -10.35 24.62
N TRP A 109 -6.34 -9.63 23.84
CA TRP A 109 -6.16 -9.91 22.41
C TRP A 109 -5.54 -11.28 22.10
N GLU A 110 -4.73 -11.84 23.01
CA GLU A 110 -4.18 -13.20 22.83
C GLU A 110 -5.23 -14.27 23.08
N MET A 111 -6.14 -14.00 24.01
CA MET A 111 -7.29 -14.86 24.31
C MET A 111 -8.29 -14.85 23.16
N ASP A 112 -8.58 -13.67 22.58
CA ASP A 112 -9.43 -13.54 21.39
C ASP A 112 -8.89 -14.34 20.22
N VAL A 113 -7.58 -14.22 19.94
CA VAL A 113 -6.92 -14.98 18.88
C VAL A 113 -6.94 -16.48 19.18
N GLN A 114 -6.69 -16.88 20.43
CA GLN A 114 -6.76 -18.29 20.80
C GLN A 114 -8.16 -18.87 20.60
N LEU A 115 -9.21 -18.12 20.94
CA LEU A 115 -10.60 -18.52 20.76
C LEU A 115 -10.93 -18.67 19.27
N ALA A 116 -10.60 -17.65 18.46
CA ALA A 116 -10.84 -17.66 17.01
C ALA A 116 -10.09 -18.77 16.26
N LEU A 117 -8.99 -19.29 16.81
CA LEU A 117 -8.25 -20.43 16.23
C LEU A 117 -8.77 -21.80 16.73
N CYS A 118 -9.65 -21.84 17.72
CA CYS A 118 -10.27 -23.08 18.20
C CYS A 118 -11.53 -23.46 17.43
N ASP A 119 -12.22 -22.48 16.85
CA ASP A 119 -13.41 -22.64 16.00
C ASP A 119 -13.06 -23.13 14.59
#